data_AF-A0A966QKT8-F1
#
_entry.id   AF-A0A966QKT8-F1
#
_cell.length_a   1.000
_cell.length_b   1.000
_cell.length_c   1.000
_cell.angle_alpha   90.00
_cell.angle_beta   90.00
_cell.angle_gamma   90.00
#
_symmetry.space_group_name_H-M   'P 1'
#
loop_
_entity.id
_entity.type
_entity.pdbx_description
1 polymer ?
#
loop_
_entity_poly.entity_id
_entity_poly.type
_entity_poly.pdbx_seq_one_letter_code
_entity_poly.pdbx_strand_id
1 'polypeptide(L)'
;MAPPLARRSLVVAVVASGLLLAGCGSWWRQHQLAQQRREAHARCIEQRATLTQLIGAIEADQRALKTLSEQVYTPTRRPPPPDPDLADRFSQLDRELDQERYLKESAAWNASEVQRRRLWQQGQLQRQQRVRQRLDTRLQELMRRDSTLVIGGQPNRSAIARRTLCPEP
;
A
#
# COMPACT_ATOMS: atom_id res chain seq x y z
N MET A 1 31.96 -51.24 72.03
CA MET A 1 31.88 -51.87 70.70
C MET A 1 30.54 -51.50 70.08
N ALA A 2 30.59 -50.81 68.95
CA ALA A 2 29.46 -50.14 68.31
C ALA A 2 28.62 -51.10 67.44
N PRO A 3 27.28 -50.96 67.41
CA PRO A 3 26.48 -51.41 66.29
C PRO A 3 26.26 -50.29 65.24
N PRO A 4 26.03 -50.67 63.97
CA PRO A 4 26.31 -49.82 62.81
C PRO A 4 25.17 -48.88 62.42
N LEU A 5 25.55 -47.62 62.18
CA LEU A 5 24.79 -46.57 61.51
C LEU A 5 24.63 -46.89 60.01
N ALA A 6 23.78 -47.84 59.62
CA ALA A 6 23.66 -48.27 58.22
C ALA A 6 22.22 -48.28 57.67
N ARG A 7 21.30 -47.48 58.23
CA ARG A 7 19.91 -47.42 57.74
C ARG A 7 19.39 -46.03 57.37
N ARG A 8 20.13 -44.97 57.72
CA ARG A 8 19.77 -43.57 57.40
C ARG A 8 20.31 -43.09 56.05
N SER A 9 21.29 -43.78 55.49
CA SER A 9 22.03 -43.35 54.28
C SER A 9 21.31 -43.63 52.96
N LEU A 10 20.34 -44.56 52.97
CA LEU A 10 19.66 -45.01 51.75
C LEU A 10 18.47 -44.12 51.35
N VAL A 11 17.86 -43.42 52.31
CA VAL A 11 16.73 -42.51 52.05
C VAL A 11 17.20 -41.20 51.43
N VAL A 12 18.40 -40.73 51.76
CA VAL A 12 18.96 -39.47 51.22
C VAL A 12 19.35 -39.62 49.73
N ALA A 13 19.82 -40.79 49.32
CA ALA A 13 20.23 -41.05 47.94
C ALA A 13 19.06 -41.03 46.93
N VAL A 14 17.86 -41.46 47.35
CA VAL A 14 16.67 -41.48 46.48
C VAL A 14 16.08 -40.06 46.31
N VAL A 15 16.10 -39.23 47.35
CA VAL A 15 15.61 -37.84 47.28
C VAL A 15 16.55 -36.96 46.44
N ALA A 16 17.87 -37.16 46.54
CA ALA A 16 18.85 -36.42 45.72
C ALA A 16 18.75 -36.78 44.22
N SER A 17 18.41 -38.02 43.89
CA SER A 17 18.25 -38.48 42.49
C SER A 17 16.96 -37.97 41.83
N GLY A 18 15.87 -37.77 42.60
CA GLY A 18 14.64 -37.18 42.10
C GLY A 18 14.74 -35.68 41.77
N LEU A 19 15.58 -34.94 42.51
CA LEU A 19 15.81 -33.50 42.28
C LEU A 19 16.70 -33.22 41.05
N LEU A 20 17.65 -34.10 40.74
CA LEU A 20 18.51 -33.96 39.55
C LEU A 20 17.75 -34.23 38.24
N LEU A 21 16.76 -35.13 38.25
CA LEU A 21 15.92 -35.40 37.07
C LEU A 21 14.87 -34.31 36.82
N ALA A 22 14.38 -33.64 37.87
CA ALA A 22 13.43 -32.53 37.74
C ALA A 22 14.10 -31.24 37.20
N GLY A 23 15.32 -30.92 37.63
CA GLY A 23 16.06 -29.72 37.19
C GLY A 23 16.54 -29.80 35.74
N CYS A 24 16.87 -31.00 35.24
CA CYS A 24 17.32 -31.18 33.86
C CYS A 24 16.16 -31.04 32.86
N GLY A 25 14.95 -31.50 33.23
CA GLY A 25 13.74 -31.34 32.42
C GLY A 25 13.22 -29.89 32.34
N SER A 26 13.37 -29.10 33.42
CA SER A 26 13.01 -27.68 33.40
C SER A 26 13.99 -26.84 32.59
N TRP A 27 15.29 -27.14 32.66
CA TRP A 27 16.33 -26.47 31.87
C TRP A 27 16.15 -26.72 30.36
N TRP A 28 15.91 -27.96 29.95
CA TRP A 28 15.61 -28.29 28.54
C TRP A 28 14.34 -27.61 28.03
N ARG A 29 13.26 -27.60 28.84
CA ARG A 29 12.02 -26.86 28.50
C ARG A 29 12.26 -25.36 28.37
N GLN A 30 13.04 -24.77 29.27
CA GLN A 30 13.34 -23.34 29.23
C GLN A 30 14.16 -22.98 27.99
N HIS A 31 15.11 -23.83 27.60
CA HIS A 31 15.89 -23.64 26.39
C HIS A 31 15.04 -23.79 25.11
N GLN A 32 14.13 -24.78 25.07
CA GLN A 32 13.17 -24.93 23.97
C GLN A 32 12.23 -23.72 23.86
N LEU A 33 11.71 -23.20 24.97
CA LEU A 33 10.86 -22.00 24.98
C LEU A 33 11.64 -20.77 24.50
N ALA A 34 12.91 -20.61 24.90
CA ALA A 34 13.76 -19.52 24.43
C ALA A 34 14.03 -19.61 22.92
N GLN A 35 14.28 -20.81 22.39
CA GLN A 35 14.41 -21.01 20.94
C GLN A 35 13.11 -20.71 20.19
N GLN A 36 11.97 -21.20 20.68
CA GLN A 36 10.65 -20.90 20.09
C GLN A 36 10.35 -19.40 20.09
N ARG A 37 10.70 -18.67 21.15
CA ARG A 37 10.54 -17.20 21.21
C ARG A 37 11.42 -16.49 20.18
N ARG A 38 12.70 -16.88 20.07
CA ARG A 38 13.61 -16.31 19.07
C ARG A 38 13.12 -16.54 17.65
N GLU A 39 12.66 -17.76 17.33
CA GLU A 39 12.11 -18.09 16.02
C GLU A 39 10.78 -17.35 15.74
N ALA A 40 9.92 -17.21 16.75
CA ALA A 40 8.68 -16.43 16.63
C ALA A 40 8.98 -14.94 16.41
N HIS A 41 9.95 -14.38 17.12
CA HIS A 41 10.40 -12.99 16.97
C HIS A 41 11.01 -12.74 15.59
N ALA A 42 11.89 -13.62 15.11
CA ALA A 42 12.48 -13.52 13.77
C ALA A 42 11.40 -13.55 12.67
N ARG A 43 10.45 -14.49 12.75
CA ARG A 43 9.31 -14.55 11.83
C ARG A 43 8.45 -13.29 11.88
N CYS A 44 8.24 -12.72 13.07
CA CYS A 44 7.50 -11.48 13.21
C CYS A 44 8.20 -10.30 12.53
N ILE A 45 9.52 -10.14 12.71
CA ILE A 45 10.28 -9.06 12.08
C ILE A 45 10.17 -9.14 10.55
N GLU A 46 10.34 -10.34 10.00
CA GLU A 46 10.23 -10.57 8.56
C GLU A 46 8.83 -10.22 8.05
N GLN A 47 7.78 -10.72 8.70
CA GLN A 47 6.40 -10.44 8.34
C GLN A 47 6.05 -8.96 8.46
N ARG A 48 6.58 -8.26 9.47
CA ARG A 48 6.39 -6.82 9.69
C ARG A 48 6.93 -6.02 8.51
N ALA A 49 8.10 -6.36 7.99
CA ALA A 49 8.69 -5.66 6.85
C ALA A 49 7.79 -5.78 5.61
N THR A 50 7.35 -7.00 5.28
CA THR A 50 6.43 -7.25 4.16
C THR A 50 5.10 -6.53 4.35
N LEU A 51 4.52 -6.57 5.55
CA LEU A 51 3.25 -5.92 5.86
C LEU A 51 3.36 -4.40 5.70
N THR A 52 4.45 -3.81 6.21
CA THR A 52 4.72 -2.36 6.10
C THR A 52 4.83 -1.93 4.64
N GLN A 53 5.55 -2.70 3.81
CA GLN A 53 5.66 -2.45 2.37
C GLN A 53 4.30 -2.53 1.67
N LEU A 54 3.49 -3.54 1.99
CA LEU A 54 2.16 -3.72 1.39
C LEU A 54 1.23 -2.55 1.73
N ILE A 55 1.23 -2.10 2.99
CA ILE A 55 0.43 -0.95 3.43
C ILE A 55 0.89 0.33 2.76
N GLY A 56 2.21 0.58 2.71
CA GLY A 56 2.76 1.74 2.02
C GLY A 56 2.37 1.77 0.53
N ALA A 57 2.34 0.61 -0.13
CA ALA A 57 1.90 0.49 -1.51
C ALA A 57 0.40 0.76 -1.69
N ILE A 58 -0.45 0.29 -0.76
CA ILE A 58 -1.89 0.60 -0.74
C ILE A 58 -2.12 2.11 -0.60
N GLU A 59 -1.47 2.75 0.37
CA GLU A 59 -1.59 4.19 0.57
C GLU A 59 -1.09 4.99 -0.65
N ALA A 60 -0.04 4.51 -1.32
CA ALA A 60 0.45 5.11 -2.55
C ALA A 60 -0.57 5.02 -3.70
N ASP A 61 -1.22 3.87 -3.89
CA ASP A 61 -2.29 3.73 -4.90
C ASP A 61 -3.50 4.61 -4.58
N GLN A 62 -3.89 4.73 -3.31
CA GLN A 62 -4.98 5.60 -2.88
C GLN A 62 -4.69 7.07 -3.19
N ARG A 63 -3.46 7.53 -2.89
CA ARG A 63 -3.01 8.88 -3.27
C ARG A 63 -3.01 9.04 -4.79
N ALA A 64 -2.53 8.05 -5.53
CA ALA A 64 -2.53 8.09 -6.99
C ALA A 64 -3.95 8.18 -7.58
N LEU A 65 -4.92 7.45 -7.02
CA LEU A 65 -6.33 7.57 -7.42
C LEU A 65 -6.89 8.97 -7.15
N LYS A 66 -6.59 9.54 -5.97
CA LYS A 66 -6.99 10.91 -5.65
C LYS A 66 -6.41 11.90 -6.65
N THR A 67 -5.10 11.85 -6.90
CA THR A 67 -4.44 12.72 -7.87
C THR A 67 -5.02 12.56 -9.28
N LEU A 68 -5.31 11.34 -9.73
CA LEU A 68 -5.95 11.11 -11.04
C LEU A 68 -7.38 11.65 -11.09
N SER A 69 -8.11 11.65 -9.98
CA SER A 69 -9.48 12.21 -9.92
C SER A 69 -9.51 13.73 -9.96
N GLU A 70 -8.44 14.39 -9.52
CA GLU A 70 -8.31 15.85 -9.50
C GLU A 70 -7.76 16.42 -10.83
N GLN A 71 -7.29 15.56 -11.74
CA GLN A 71 -6.78 16.01 -13.04
C GLN A 71 -7.92 16.50 -13.94
N VAL A 72 -7.70 17.68 -14.53
CA VAL A 72 -8.65 18.31 -15.46
C VAL A 72 -8.04 18.37 -16.87
N TYR A 73 -8.88 18.25 -17.89
CA TYR A 73 -8.47 18.45 -19.28
C TYR A 73 -8.17 19.93 -19.52
N THR A 74 -6.96 20.23 -19.97
CA THR A 74 -6.57 21.57 -20.41
C THR A 74 -6.65 21.64 -21.94
N PRO A 75 -7.55 22.47 -22.50
CA PRO A 75 -7.64 22.66 -23.94
C PRO A 75 -6.37 23.26 -24.54
N THR A 76 -6.12 23.02 -25.82
CA THR A 76 -5.08 23.77 -26.55
C THR A 76 -5.52 25.22 -26.80
N ARG A 77 -4.58 26.08 -27.18
CA ARG A 77 -4.90 27.49 -27.48
C ARG A 77 -5.81 27.56 -28.72
N ARG A 78 -6.97 28.21 -28.57
CA ARG A 78 -7.88 28.52 -29.68
C ARG A 78 -7.25 29.55 -30.64
N PRO A 79 -7.51 29.46 -31.95
CA PRO A 79 -7.18 30.53 -32.88
C PRO A 79 -7.71 31.88 -32.39
N PRO A 80 -6.89 32.96 -32.40
CA PRO A 80 -7.35 34.29 -32.03
C PRO A 80 -8.35 34.80 -33.09
N PRO A 81 -9.35 35.60 -32.69
CA PRO A 81 -10.19 36.31 -33.65
C PRO A 81 -9.35 37.33 -34.45
N PRO A 82 -9.85 37.77 -35.62
CA PRO A 82 -9.27 38.90 -36.33
C PRO A 82 -9.16 40.14 -35.43
N ASP A 83 -8.07 40.88 -35.56
CA ASP A 83 -7.80 42.07 -34.75
C ASP A 83 -8.66 43.25 -35.25
N PRO A 84 -9.57 43.81 -34.42
CA PRO A 84 -10.42 44.93 -34.83
C PRO A 84 -9.61 46.18 -35.19
N ASP A 85 -8.48 46.44 -34.53
CA ASP A 85 -7.68 47.65 -34.78
C ASP A 85 -6.94 47.59 -36.12
N LEU A 86 -6.70 46.37 -36.62
CA LEU A 86 -6.15 46.13 -37.94
C LEU A 86 -7.25 46.05 -39.01
N ALA A 87 -8.44 45.59 -38.67
CA ALA A 87 -9.57 45.44 -39.60
C ALA A 87 -9.93 46.77 -40.29
N ASP A 88 -9.84 47.90 -39.58
CA ASP A 88 -10.13 49.23 -40.13
C ASP A 88 -9.13 49.70 -41.19
N ARG A 89 -7.94 49.09 -41.24
CA ARG A 89 -6.88 49.42 -42.20
C ARG A 89 -7.01 48.66 -43.53
N PHE A 90 -7.84 47.63 -43.56
CA PHE A 90 -7.99 46.74 -44.71
C PHE A 90 -9.27 47.01 -45.51
N SER A 91 -9.29 46.53 -46.76
CA SER A 91 -10.50 46.59 -47.57
C SER A 91 -11.59 45.69 -46.99
N GLN A 92 -12.85 45.93 -47.38
CA GLN A 92 -13.95 45.07 -46.94
C GLN A 92 -13.75 43.61 -47.35
N LEU A 93 -13.26 43.38 -48.58
CA LEU A 93 -13.01 42.03 -49.09
C LEU A 93 -11.95 41.31 -48.24
N ASP A 94 -10.87 41.99 -47.87
CA ASP A 94 -9.81 41.41 -47.03
C ASP A 94 -10.33 41.05 -45.63
N ARG A 95 -11.19 41.90 -45.05
CA ARG A 95 -11.85 41.60 -43.77
C ARG A 95 -12.74 40.35 -43.85
N GLU A 96 -13.50 40.20 -44.93
CA GLU A 96 -14.36 39.03 -45.15
C GLU A 96 -13.52 37.75 -45.29
N LEU A 97 -12.42 37.79 -46.04
CA LEU A 97 -11.51 36.66 -46.19
C LEU A 97 -10.81 36.26 -44.88
N ASP A 98 -10.39 37.23 -44.06
CA ASP A 98 -9.81 36.97 -42.74
C ASP A 98 -10.84 36.36 -41.78
N GLN A 99 -12.08 36.86 -41.84
CA GLN A 99 -13.20 36.29 -41.07
C GLN A 99 -13.49 34.85 -41.49
N GLU A 100 -13.54 34.55 -42.79
CA GLU A 100 -13.72 33.19 -43.31
C GLU A 100 -12.59 32.25 -42.86
N ARG A 101 -11.34 32.73 -42.92
CA ARG A 101 -10.17 31.97 -42.47
C ARG A 101 -10.27 31.65 -40.97
N TYR A 102 -10.60 32.66 -40.15
CA TYR A 102 -10.81 32.47 -38.72
C TYR A 102 -11.90 31.44 -38.42
N LEU A 103 -13.04 31.51 -39.12
CA LEU A 103 -14.16 30.58 -38.93
C LEU A 103 -13.74 29.15 -39.28
N LYS A 104 -13.04 28.97 -40.40
CA LYS A 104 -12.53 27.66 -40.84
C LYS A 104 -11.52 27.07 -39.84
N GLU A 105 -10.56 27.88 -39.39
CA GLU A 105 -9.56 27.46 -38.41
C GLU A 105 -10.19 27.15 -37.04
N SER A 106 -11.15 27.96 -36.60
CA SER A 106 -11.91 27.73 -35.37
C SER A 106 -12.70 26.43 -35.43
N ALA A 107 -13.35 26.13 -36.57
CA ALA A 107 -14.07 24.88 -36.77
C ALA A 107 -13.12 23.66 -36.75
N ALA A 108 -11.97 23.74 -37.43
CA ALA A 108 -10.96 22.68 -37.41
C ALA A 108 -10.38 22.47 -36.00
N TRP A 109 -10.10 23.56 -35.28
CA TRP A 109 -9.65 23.52 -33.89
C TRP A 109 -10.69 22.82 -33.00
N ASN A 110 -11.96 23.22 -33.06
CA ASN A 110 -13.05 22.61 -32.29
C ASN A 110 -13.15 21.10 -32.54
N ALA A 111 -13.13 20.67 -33.81
CA ALA A 111 -13.18 19.25 -34.17
C ALA A 111 -12.00 18.47 -33.55
N SER A 112 -10.79 19.05 -33.60
CA SER A 112 -9.60 18.44 -33.01
C SER A 112 -9.67 18.38 -31.48
N GLU A 113 -10.22 19.40 -30.81
CA GLU A 113 -10.35 19.46 -29.36
C GLU A 113 -11.36 18.45 -28.83
N VAL A 114 -12.47 18.23 -29.54
CA VAL A 114 -13.42 17.16 -29.20
C VAL A 114 -12.72 15.81 -29.18
N GLN A 115 -11.91 15.51 -30.20
CA GLN A 115 -11.17 14.26 -30.27
C GLN A 115 -10.08 14.16 -29.19
N ARG A 116 -9.32 15.24 -28.94
CA ARG A 116 -8.31 15.29 -27.86
C ARG A 116 -8.94 15.06 -26.49
N ARG A 117 -10.07 15.72 -26.20
CA ARG A 117 -10.82 15.52 -24.95
C ARG A 117 -11.27 14.08 -24.81
N ARG A 118 -11.82 13.47 -25.87
CA ARG A 118 -12.25 12.06 -25.87
C ARG A 118 -11.09 11.12 -25.54
N LEU A 119 -9.96 11.29 -26.22
CA LEU A 119 -8.76 10.48 -25.99
C LEU A 119 -8.22 10.66 -24.57
N TRP A 120 -8.19 11.90 -24.07
CA TRP A 120 -7.80 12.18 -22.70
C TRP A 120 -8.73 11.50 -21.69
N GLN A 121 -10.05 11.57 -21.88
CA GLN A 121 -11.03 10.92 -21.00
C GLN A 121 -10.85 9.39 -20.98
N GLN A 122 -10.68 8.78 -22.15
CA GLN A 122 -10.42 7.33 -22.25
C GLN A 122 -9.10 6.96 -21.54
N GLY A 123 -8.04 7.73 -21.74
CA GLY A 123 -6.77 7.54 -21.05
C GLY A 123 -6.87 7.72 -19.53
N GLN A 124 -7.68 8.68 -19.06
CA GLN A 124 -7.95 8.86 -17.63
C GLN A 124 -8.66 7.64 -17.02
N LEU A 125 -9.73 7.17 -17.66
CA LEU A 125 -10.47 6.00 -17.21
C LEU A 125 -9.57 4.76 -17.13
N GLN A 126 -8.76 4.51 -18.15
CA GLN A 126 -7.81 3.39 -18.15
C GLN A 126 -6.77 3.51 -17.03
N ARG A 127 -6.21 4.71 -16.79
CA ARG A 127 -5.27 4.94 -15.69
C ARG A 127 -5.91 4.68 -14.34
N GLN A 128 -7.13 5.20 -14.11
CA GLN A 128 -7.87 4.96 -12.87
C GLN A 128 -8.17 3.46 -12.67
N GLN A 129 -8.64 2.76 -13.71
CA GLN A 129 -8.90 1.32 -13.64
C GLN A 129 -7.65 0.52 -13.28
N ARG A 130 -6.49 0.82 -13.89
CA ARG A 130 -5.23 0.14 -13.57
C ARG A 130 -4.82 0.34 -12.11
N VAL A 131 -4.98 1.55 -11.58
CA VAL A 131 -4.66 1.81 -10.16
C VAL A 131 -5.67 1.11 -9.24
N ARG A 132 -6.97 1.12 -9.56
CA ARG A 132 -8.00 0.39 -8.80
C ARG A 132 -7.72 -1.11 -8.76
N GLN A 133 -7.41 -1.73 -9.89
CA GLN A 133 -7.07 -3.16 -9.95
C GLN A 133 -5.86 -3.51 -9.08
N ARG A 134 -4.81 -2.67 -9.09
CA ARG A 134 -3.65 -2.86 -8.20
C ARG A 134 -4.02 -2.71 -6.73
N LEU A 135 -4.84 -1.71 -6.39
CA LEU A 135 -5.34 -1.50 -5.04
C LEU A 135 -6.14 -2.71 -4.56
N ASP A 136 -7.09 -3.18 -5.37
CA ASP A 136 -7.94 -4.34 -5.06
C ASP A 136 -7.09 -5.61 -4.87
N THR A 137 -6.10 -5.84 -5.74
CA THR A 137 -5.17 -6.96 -5.62
C THR A 137 -4.38 -6.90 -4.29
N ARG A 138 -3.93 -5.71 -3.90
CA ARG A 138 -3.17 -5.51 -2.66
C ARG A 138 -4.05 -5.63 -1.42
N LEU A 139 -5.30 -5.17 -1.48
CA LEU A 139 -6.28 -5.36 -0.41
C LEU A 139 -6.64 -6.85 -0.26
N GLN A 140 -6.80 -7.58 -1.35
CA GLN A 140 -7.00 -9.04 -1.33
C GLN A 140 -5.78 -9.77 -0.75
N GLU A 141 -4.56 -9.35 -1.07
CA GLU A 141 -3.35 -9.87 -0.45
C GLU A 141 -3.33 -9.61 1.06
N LEU A 142 -3.71 -8.41 1.49
CA LEU A 142 -3.81 -8.06 2.90
C LEU A 142 -4.86 -8.91 3.62
N MET A 143 -6.03 -9.10 3.01
CA MET A 143 -7.11 -9.96 3.53
C MET A 143 -6.71 -11.43 3.62
N ARG A 144 -6.00 -11.97 2.62
CA ARG A 144 -5.51 -13.36 2.63
C ARG A 144 -4.52 -13.61 3.76
N ARG A 145 -3.74 -12.59 4.13
CA ARG A 145 -2.82 -12.67 5.28
C ARG A 145 -3.56 -12.55 6.60
N ASP A 146 -4.56 -11.68 6.68
CA ASP A 146 -5.47 -11.53 7.83
C ASP A 146 -6.65 -10.62 7.49
N SER A 147 -7.85 -11.19 7.65
CA SER A 147 -9.11 -10.51 7.38
C SER A 147 -9.37 -9.33 8.32
N THR A 148 -8.80 -9.29 9.52
CA THR A 148 -8.98 -8.19 10.49
C THR A 148 -8.21 -6.93 10.11
N LEU A 149 -7.23 -7.04 9.20
CA LEU A 149 -6.44 -5.92 8.68
C LEU A 149 -7.19 -5.09 7.64
N VAL A 150 -8.38 -5.51 7.21
CA VAL A 150 -9.21 -4.77 6.25
C VAL A 150 -10.63 -4.60 6.82
N ILE A 151 -11.12 -3.37 6.88
CA ILE A 151 -12.50 -3.04 7.25
C ILE A 151 -13.10 -2.19 6.14
N GLY A 152 -14.25 -2.60 5.60
CA GLY A 152 -14.95 -1.83 4.56
C GLY A 152 -14.12 -1.58 3.29
N GLY A 153 -13.22 -2.50 2.93
CA GLY A 153 -12.32 -2.34 1.79
C GLY A 153 -11.17 -1.35 2.01
N GLN A 154 -10.87 -1.01 3.26
CA GLN A 154 -9.79 -0.10 3.65
C GLN A 154 -8.85 -0.75 4.68
N PRO A 155 -7.56 -0.38 4.71
CA PRO A 155 -6.64 -0.85 5.74
C PRO A 155 -7.10 -0.44 7.15
N ASN A 156 -7.25 -1.42 8.03
CA ASN A 156 -7.56 -1.20 9.44
C ASN A 156 -6.30 -0.80 10.20
N ARG A 157 -6.03 0.51 10.28
CA ARG A 157 -4.85 1.08 10.93
C ARG A 157 -4.63 0.59 12.36
N SER A 158 -5.72 0.36 13.12
CA SER A 158 -5.62 -0.13 14.50
C SER A 158 -5.15 -1.59 14.59
N ALA A 159 -5.65 -2.47 13.72
CA ALA A 159 -5.21 -3.87 13.67
C ALA A 159 -3.79 -3.98 13.12
N ILE A 160 -3.46 -3.15 12.12
CA ILE A 160 -2.11 -3.02 11.57
C ILE A 160 -1.10 -2.65 12.66
N ALA A 161 -1.38 -1.61 13.45
CA ALA A 161 -0.48 -1.13 14.49
C ALA A 161 -0.20 -2.19 15.57
N ARG A 162 -1.20 -3.02 15.89
CA ARG A 162 -1.01 -4.14 16.83
C ARG A 162 -0.14 -5.25 16.23
N ARG A 163 -0.25 -5.50 14.93
CA ARG A 163 0.45 -6.59 14.25
C ARG A 163 1.89 -6.27 13.88
N THR A 164 2.26 -5.00 13.89
CA THR A 164 3.65 -4.55 13.72
C THR A 164 4.44 -4.53 15.03
N LEU A 165 3.80 -4.80 16.18
CA LEU A 165 4.48 -5.00 17.46
C LEU A 165 4.93 -6.45 17.56
N CYS A 166 6.24 -6.68 17.44
CA CYS A 166 6.82 -7.99 17.70
C CYS A 166 7.02 -8.19 19.20
N PRO A 167 6.70 -9.39 19.74
CA PRO A 167 6.94 -9.70 21.14
C PRO A 167 8.44 -9.66 21.42
N GLU A 168 8.85 -9.26 22.64
CA GLU A 168 10.25 -9.28 23.03
C GLU A 168 10.83 -10.71 22.96
N PRO A 169 12.11 -10.85 22.55
CA PRO A 169 12.78 -12.15 22.40
C PRO A 169 12.93 -12.94 23.72
#